data_AF-A0A959EMA6-F1
#
_entry.id   AF-A0A959EMA6-F1
#
_cell.length_a   1.000
_cell.length_b   1.000
_cell.length_c   1.000
_cell.angle_alpha   90.00
_cell.angle_beta   90.00
_cell.angle_gamma   90.00
#
_symmetry.space_group_name_H-M   'P 1'
#
loop_
_entity.id
_entity.type
_entity.pdbx_description
1 polymer ?
#
loop_
_entity_poly.entity_id
_entity_poly.type
_entity_poly.pdbx_seq_one_letter_code
_entity_poly.pdbx_strand_id
1 'polypeptide(L)'
;MKTYTRILLIAALFVGLGGCKTQKSRNDISPLAQFYQNTTAEFNGYYNANVLVNESMTALGGQYQDNFNQLLPIYKYRAADNPQAVAAQLDDAIKRVSVVVALHRVSHWTDDCYLLAGKAQYLKQDFETAEETLEYMVKEFSPSATSKKKAAVKKKKPVKKKDKKVKKKKKKKSKPSKKKKKK
;
A
#
# COMPACT_ATOMS: atom_id res chain seq x y z
N MET A 1 39.91 -33.91 -16.43
CA MET A 1 40.00 -32.59 -15.74
C MET A 1 39.61 -31.39 -16.61
N LYS A 2 40.03 -31.28 -17.87
CA LYS A 2 39.72 -30.13 -18.77
C LYS A 2 38.23 -29.93 -19.11
N THR A 3 37.40 -30.98 -19.04
CA THR A 3 35.95 -30.91 -19.31
C THR A 3 35.16 -30.33 -18.14
N TYR A 4 35.51 -30.69 -16.90
CA TYR A 4 34.89 -30.15 -15.68
C TYR A 4 35.22 -28.67 -15.45
N THR A 5 36.45 -28.25 -15.79
CA THR A 5 36.84 -26.82 -15.76
C THR A 5 36.09 -26.00 -16.81
N ARG A 6 35.81 -26.57 -18.00
CA ARG A 6 34.95 -25.92 -19.00
C ARG A 6 33.48 -25.82 -18.55
N ILE A 7 32.95 -26.85 -17.90
CA ILE A 7 31.57 -26.84 -17.35
C ILE A 7 31.44 -25.81 -16.21
N LEU A 8 32.43 -25.73 -15.31
CA LEU A 8 32.47 -24.71 -14.25
C LEU A 8 32.56 -23.29 -14.80
N LEU A 9 33.35 -23.06 -15.86
CA LEU A 9 33.42 -21.76 -16.53
C LEU A 9 32.10 -21.38 -17.23
N ILE A 10 31.38 -22.34 -17.81
CA ILE A 10 30.07 -22.09 -18.44
C ILE A 10 29.00 -21.80 -17.38
N ALA A 11 29.03 -22.50 -16.24
CA ALA A 11 28.13 -22.23 -15.10
C ALA A 11 28.38 -20.84 -14.49
N ALA A 12 29.65 -20.45 -14.34
CA ALA A 12 30.03 -19.11 -13.87
C ALA A 12 29.59 -18.00 -14.85
N LEU A 13 29.68 -18.25 -16.16
CA LEU A 13 29.20 -17.32 -17.19
C LEU A 13 27.67 -17.15 -17.16
N PHE A 14 26.92 -18.22 -16.91
CA PHE A 14 25.46 -18.16 -16.79
C PHE A 14 24.99 -17.37 -15.57
N VAL A 15 25.72 -17.45 -14.45
CA VAL A 15 25.46 -16.63 -13.25
C VAL A 15 25.77 -15.16 -13.50
N GLY A 16 26.83 -14.85 -14.26
CA GLY A 16 27.22 -13.46 -14.58
C GLY A 16 26.23 -12.70 -15.46
N LEU A 17 25.46 -13.39 -16.33
CA LEU A 17 24.51 -12.75 -17.25
C LEU A 17 23.10 -12.53 -16.66
N GLY A 18 22.82 -13.03 -15.45
CA GLY A 18 21.50 -12.89 -14.79
C GLY A 18 21.28 -11.58 -14.02
N GLY A 19 22.29 -10.72 -13.91
CA GLY A 19 22.31 -9.56 -13.00
C GLY A 19 21.56 -8.31 -13.45
N CYS A 20 20.82 -8.33 -14.55
CA CYS A 20 20.14 -7.13 -15.06
C CYS A 20 18.86 -6.81 -14.24
N LYS A 21 19.00 -6.03 -13.16
CA LYS A 21 17.86 -5.51 -12.38
C LYS A 21 17.21 -4.36 -13.14
N THR A 22 15.97 -4.53 -13.61
CA THR A 22 15.20 -3.43 -14.19
C THR A 22 14.63 -2.57 -13.07
N GLN A 23 15.04 -1.30 -12.97
CA GLN A 23 14.45 -0.36 -12.01
C GLN A 23 13.02 -0.01 -12.45
N LYS A 24 12.03 -0.54 -11.73
CA LYS A 24 10.62 -0.24 -11.96
C LYS A 24 10.23 1.01 -11.18
N SER A 25 9.35 1.84 -11.74
CA SER A 25 8.87 3.04 -11.04
C SER A 25 8.14 2.63 -9.75
N ARG A 26 8.26 3.45 -8.70
CA ARG A 26 7.65 3.20 -7.36
C ARG A 26 6.13 2.96 -7.42
N ASN A 27 5.47 3.47 -8.45
CA ASN A 27 4.02 3.38 -8.64
C ASN A 27 3.57 2.28 -9.62
N ASP A 28 4.49 1.63 -10.35
CA ASP A 28 4.14 0.52 -11.25
C ASP A 28 4.67 -0.79 -10.66
N ILE A 29 3.89 -1.47 -9.83
CA ILE A 29 4.32 -2.73 -9.19
C ILE A 29 3.66 -3.95 -9.85
N SER A 30 4.26 -5.13 -9.73
CA SER A 30 3.63 -6.38 -10.19
C SER A 30 2.54 -6.80 -9.19
N PRO A 31 1.53 -7.59 -9.60
CA PRO A 31 0.48 -8.06 -8.69
C PRO A 31 1.01 -8.79 -7.46
N LEU A 32 2.06 -9.59 -7.60
CA LEU A 32 2.68 -10.30 -6.46
C LEU A 32 3.37 -9.35 -5.47
N ALA A 33 4.09 -8.35 -5.99
CA ALA A 33 4.72 -7.36 -5.12
C ALA A 33 3.68 -6.42 -4.49
N GLN A 34 2.58 -6.13 -5.19
CA GLN A 34 1.43 -5.42 -4.63
C GLN A 34 0.80 -6.23 -3.48
N PHE A 35 0.63 -7.54 -3.66
CA PHE A 35 0.13 -8.43 -2.61
C PHE A 35 1.04 -8.40 -1.38
N TYR A 36 2.36 -8.52 -1.57
CA TYR A 36 3.33 -8.39 -0.47
C TYR A 36 3.19 -7.04 0.25
N GLN A 37 3.15 -5.94 -0.50
CA GLN A 37 2.98 -4.59 0.06
C GLN A 37 1.67 -4.45 0.84
N ASN A 38 0.59 -5.03 0.34
CA ASN A 38 -0.72 -5.05 1.00
C ASN A 38 -0.67 -5.83 2.32
N THR A 39 -0.18 -7.07 2.30
CA THR A 39 -0.12 -7.92 3.50
C THR A 39 0.82 -7.33 4.55
N THR A 40 1.95 -6.79 4.13
CA THR A 40 2.91 -6.16 5.05
C THR A 40 2.31 -4.89 5.68
N ALA A 41 1.64 -4.04 4.89
CA ALA A 41 0.97 -2.86 5.41
C ALA A 41 -0.13 -3.19 6.43
N GLU A 42 -0.92 -4.22 6.15
CA GLU A 42 -2.01 -4.69 7.00
C GLU A 42 -1.51 -5.13 8.37
N PHE A 43 -0.63 -6.14 8.39
CA PHE A 43 -0.29 -6.84 9.62
C PHE A 43 0.84 -6.17 10.39
N ASN A 44 1.74 -5.44 9.72
CA ASN A 44 2.83 -4.78 10.44
C ASN A 44 2.40 -3.45 11.06
N GLY A 45 1.49 -2.72 10.40
CA GLY A 45 1.09 -1.39 10.85
C GLY A 45 -0.39 -1.25 11.14
N TYR A 46 -1.25 -1.42 10.15
CA TYR A 46 -2.68 -1.07 10.27
C TYR A 46 -3.38 -1.86 11.38
N TYR A 47 -3.29 -3.18 11.37
CA TYR A 47 -3.95 -4.05 12.35
C TYR A 47 -3.48 -3.73 13.78
N ASN A 48 -2.17 -3.63 14.00
CA ASN A 48 -1.59 -3.34 15.31
C ASN A 48 -2.01 -1.96 15.81
N ALA A 49 -1.99 -0.94 14.95
CA ALA A 49 -2.45 0.39 15.29
C ALA A 49 -3.95 0.42 15.62
N ASN A 50 -4.76 -0.37 14.90
CA ASN A 50 -6.20 -0.41 15.10
C ASN A 50 -6.54 -1.04 16.46
N VAL A 51 -5.81 -2.09 16.84
CA VAL A 51 -5.91 -2.70 18.18
C VAL A 51 -5.60 -1.66 19.25
N LEU A 52 -4.48 -0.94 19.15
CA LEU A 52 -4.10 0.11 20.11
C LEU A 52 -5.18 1.20 20.23
N VAL A 53 -5.71 1.69 19.11
CA VAL A 53 -6.77 2.71 19.12
C VAL A 53 -8.04 2.20 19.81
N ASN A 54 -8.44 0.95 19.56
CA ASN A 54 -9.62 0.35 20.18
C ASN A 54 -9.42 0.10 21.68
N GLU A 55 -8.24 -0.35 22.08
CA GLU A 55 -7.85 -0.51 23.49
C GLU A 55 -7.86 0.85 24.20
N SER A 56 -7.30 1.89 23.60
CA SER A 56 -7.31 3.25 24.14
C SER A 56 -8.74 3.78 24.28
N MET A 57 -9.62 3.56 23.30
CA MET A 57 -11.03 3.94 23.39
C MET A 57 -11.75 3.22 24.53
N THR A 58 -11.47 1.93 24.71
CA THR A 58 -12.04 1.12 25.80
C THR A 58 -11.53 1.59 27.16
N ALA A 59 -10.23 1.87 27.27
CA ALA A 59 -9.60 2.37 28.48
C ALA A 59 -10.16 3.74 28.89
N LEU A 60 -10.35 4.67 27.93
CA LEU A 60 -11.00 5.95 28.17
C LEU A 60 -12.46 5.77 28.61
N GLY A 61 -13.19 4.86 27.97
CA GLY A 61 -14.57 4.55 28.35
C GLY A 61 -14.70 3.99 29.77
N GLY A 62 -13.70 3.24 30.25
CA GLY A 62 -13.66 2.70 31.61
C GLY A 62 -13.24 3.69 32.69
N GLN A 63 -12.62 4.82 32.32
CA GLN A 63 -12.29 5.90 33.27
C GLN A 63 -13.52 6.72 33.66
N TYR A 64 -14.51 6.80 32.78
CA TYR A 64 -15.70 7.63 32.99
C TYR A 64 -16.60 7.05 34.10
N GLN A 65 -16.93 7.88 35.09
CA GLN A 65 -17.89 7.56 36.14
C GLN A 65 -19.25 8.17 35.83
N ASP A 66 -20.31 7.36 35.80
CA ASP A 66 -21.64 7.80 35.41
C ASP A 66 -22.27 8.68 36.53
N ASN A 67 -22.59 9.94 36.19
CA ASN A 67 -23.36 10.82 37.06
C ASN A 67 -24.83 10.87 36.61
N PHE A 68 -25.71 10.17 37.34
CA PHE A 68 -27.14 10.07 37.02
C PHE A 68 -27.94 11.36 37.24
N ASN A 69 -27.35 12.39 37.84
CA ASN A 69 -27.96 13.72 37.94
C ASN A 69 -27.76 14.55 36.66
N GLN A 70 -26.96 14.05 35.70
CA GLN A 70 -26.67 14.70 34.44
C GLN A 70 -27.07 13.79 33.26
N LEU A 71 -27.21 14.39 32.08
CA LEU A 71 -27.45 13.61 30.87
C LEU A 71 -26.21 12.76 30.57
N LEU A 72 -26.40 11.43 30.53
CA LEU A 72 -25.30 10.50 30.29
C LEU A 72 -24.79 10.61 28.84
N PRO A 73 -23.47 10.71 28.63
CA PRO A 73 -22.90 10.75 27.30
C PRO A 73 -23.04 9.39 26.62
N ILE A 74 -23.50 9.39 25.37
CA ILE A 74 -23.56 8.18 24.54
C ILE A 74 -22.15 7.61 24.32
N TYR A 75 -21.16 8.48 24.15
CA TYR A 75 -19.76 8.13 23.91
C TYR A 75 -18.90 8.41 25.15
N LYS A 76 -18.82 7.44 26.06
CA LYS A 76 -18.08 7.56 27.34
C LYS A 76 -16.62 7.98 27.16
N TYR A 77 -15.94 7.44 26.15
CA TYR A 77 -14.53 7.75 25.86
C TYR A 77 -14.26 9.23 25.55
N ARG A 78 -15.28 10.00 25.13
CA ARG A 78 -15.16 11.44 24.86
C ARG A 78 -15.28 12.29 26.12
N ALA A 79 -15.96 11.76 27.14
CA ALA A 79 -16.23 12.43 28.40
C ALA A 79 -15.23 12.03 29.50
N ALA A 80 -14.21 11.22 29.17
CA ALA A 80 -13.19 10.80 30.11
C ALA A 80 -12.43 12.01 30.68
N ASP A 81 -12.17 11.99 31.98
CA ASP A 81 -11.53 13.10 32.69
C ASP A 81 -10.03 13.27 32.33
N ASN A 82 -9.36 12.18 31.94
CA ASN A 82 -7.94 12.20 31.58
C ASN A 82 -7.63 11.52 30.22
N PRO A 83 -7.93 12.18 29.09
CA PRO A 83 -7.62 11.70 27.74
C PRO A 83 -6.14 11.42 27.49
N GLN A 84 -5.26 12.10 28.23
CA GLN A 84 -3.81 12.00 28.10
C GLN A 84 -3.26 10.66 28.62
N ALA A 85 -4.04 9.92 29.43
CA ALA A 85 -3.65 8.60 29.94
C ALA A 85 -3.35 7.58 28.82
N VAL A 86 -3.98 7.73 27.65
CA VAL A 86 -3.78 6.84 26.49
C VAL A 86 -2.90 7.45 25.40
N ALA A 87 -2.39 8.66 25.59
CA ALA A 87 -1.64 9.40 24.58
C ALA A 87 -0.44 8.60 24.04
N ALA A 88 0.29 7.90 24.92
CA ALA A 88 1.44 7.09 24.52
C ALA A 88 1.06 5.92 23.58
N GLN A 89 -0.08 5.26 23.83
CA GLN A 89 -0.57 4.18 22.96
C GLN A 89 -1.01 4.73 21.60
N LEU A 90 -1.67 5.89 21.60
CA LEU A 90 -2.11 6.56 20.38
C LEU A 90 -0.92 7.06 19.54
N ASP A 91 0.15 7.56 20.19
CA ASP A 91 1.38 7.94 19.51
C ASP A 91 2.09 6.76 18.85
N ASP A 92 2.10 5.58 19.49
CA ASP A 92 2.62 4.35 18.86
C ASP A 92 1.73 3.92 17.68
N ALA A 93 0.40 4.04 17.79
CA ALA A 93 -0.51 3.78 16.68
C ALA A 93 -0.23 4.69 15.48
N ILE A 94 -0.08 6.00 15.71
CA ILE A 94 0.25 7.02 14.69
C ILE A 94 1.61 6.72 14.05
N LYS A 95 2.61 6.35 14.85
CA LYS A 95 3.94 5.96 14.36
C LYS A 95 3.86 4.74 13.44
N ARG A 96 3.09 3.71 13.79
CA ARG A 96 2.95 2.51 12.96
C ARG A 96 2.30 2.81 11.61
N VAL A 97 1.20 3.57 11.60
CA VAL A 97 0.50 3.90 10.35
C VAL A 97 1.32 4.87 9.48
N SER A 98 2.05 5.81 10.07
CA SER A 98 2.94 6.70 9.32
C SER A 98 4.08 5.95 8.63
N VAL A 99 4.66 4.93 9.28
CA VAL A 99 5.65 4.03 8.66
C VAL A 99 5.05 3.29 7.47
N VAL A 100 3.82 2.79 7.58
CA VAL A 100 3.12 2.13 6.47
C VAL A 100 2.88 3.10 5.31
N VAL A 101 2.42 4.31 5.57
CA VAL A 101 2.21 5.33 4.53
C VAL A 101 3.52 5.66 3.80
N ALA A 102 4.63 5.77 4.54
CA ALA A 102 5.94 6.07 3.97
C ALA A 102 6.49 4.92 3.11
N LEU A 103 6.43 3.69 3.61
CA LEU A 103 7.05 2.52 2.98
C LEU A 103 6.14 1.85 1.94
N HIS A 104 4.84 1.83 2.18
CA HIS A 104 3.84 1.05 1.46
C HIS A 104 2.74 1.92 0.82
N ARG A 105 3.05 3.14 0.37
CA ARG A 105 2.10 4.11 -0.23
C ARG A 105 1.17 3.57 -1.33
N VAL A 106 1.61 2.54 -2.03
CA VAL A 106 0.84 1.87 -3.10
C VAL A 106 -0.20 0.89 -2.56
N SER A 107 -0.09 0.51 -1.29
CA SER A 107 -0.97 -0.43 -0.61
C SER A 107 -2.38 0.13 -0.53
N HIS A 108 -3.35 -0.75 -0.65
CA HIS A 108 -4.76 -0.39 -0.47
C HIS A 108 -5.12 -0.01 0.96
N TRP A 109 -4.24 -0.25 1.94
CA TRP A 109 -4.45 0.16 3.34
C TRP A 109 -4.01 1.60 3.64
N THR A 110 -3.47 2.31 2.64
CA THR A 110 -2.87 3.63 2.86
C THR A 110 -3.92 4.66 3.26
N ASP A 111 -5.11 4.62 2.67
CA ASP A 111 -6.27 5.43 3.03
C ASP A 111 -6.77 5.11 4.44
N ASP A 112 -6.91 3.82 4.77
CA ASP A 112 -7.31 3.36 6.10
C ASP A 112 -6.30 3.77 7.18
N CYS A 113 -5.01 3.80 6.85
CA CYS A 113 -3.96 4.32 7.74
C CYS A 113 -4.14 5.81 8.04
N TYR A 114 -4.55 6.64 7.07
CA TYR A 114 -4.85 8.05 7.31
C TYR A 114 -6.10 8.22 8.18
N LEU A 115 -7.14 7.42 7.94
CA LEU A 115 -8.34 7.42 8.78
C LEU A 115 -8.00 7.06 10.23
N LEU A 116 -7.15 6.05 10.41
CA LEU A 116 -6.76 5.58 11.73
C LEU A 116 -5.84 6.58 12.44
N ALA A 117 -4.94 7.25 11.72
CA ALA A 117 -4.15 8.37 12.25
C ALA A 117 -5.05 9.50 12.75
N GLY A 118 -6.03 9.92 11.95
CA GLY A 118 -7.00 10.96 12.33
C GLY A 118 -7.83 10.57 13.56
N LYS A 119 -8.26 9.31 13.66
CA LYS A 119 -8.94 8.78 14.86
C LYS A 119 -8.04 8.82 16.10
N ALA A 120 -6.77 8.44 15.96
CA ALA A 120 -5.83 8.46 17.08
C ALA A 120 -5.55 9.90 17.55
N GLN A 121 -5.33 10.84 16.63
CA GLN A 121 -5.16 12.27 16.93
C GLN A 121 -6.42 12.84 17.61
N TYR A 122 -7.61 12.49 17.12
CA TYR A 122 -8.88 12.89 17.72
C TYR A 122 -9.04 12.40 19.16
N LEU A 123 -8.71 11.13 19.43
CA LEU A 123 -8.75 10.58 20.79
C LEU A 123 -7.73 11.22 21.73
N LYS A 124 -6.60 11.68 21.18
CA LYS A 124 -5.58 12.44 21.91
C LYS A 124 -6.01 13.90 22.20
N GLN A 125 -7.17 14.33 21.70
CA GLN A 125 -7.66 15.73 21.71
C GLN A 125 -6.80 16.69 20.88
N ASP A 126 -6.00 16.19 19.95
CA ASP A 126 -5.28 17.00 18.96
C ASP A 126 -6.18 17.21 17.74
N PHE A 127 -7.19 18.07 17.92
CA PHE A 127 -8.24 18.25 16.94
C PHE A 127 -7.76 18.94 15.66
N GLU A 128 -6.81 19.87 15.79
CA GLU A 128 -6.23 20.61 14.65
C GLU A 128 -5.48 19.64 13.73
N THR A 129 -4.57 18.82 14.28
CA THR A 129 -3.83 17.84 13.48
C THR A 129 -4.74 16.74 12.92
N ALA A 130 -5.77 16.34 13.68
CA ALA A 130 -6.77 15.38 13.22
C ALA A 130 -7.56 15.91 12.00
N GLU A 131 -7.97 17.17 12.05
CA GLU A 131 -8.69 17.84 10.96
C GLU A 131 -7.85 17.85 9.68
N GLU A 132 -6.60 18.34 9.76
CA GLU A 132 -5.69 18.40 8.61
C GLU A 132 -5.48 17.00 7.98
N THR A 133 -5.28 15.99 8.82
CA THR A 133 -5.05 14.61 8.39
C THR A 133 -6.27 14.05 7.65
N LEU A 134 -7.47 14.30 8.19
CA LEU A 134 -8.72 13.84 7.60
C LEU A 134 -9.09 14.63 6.34
N GLU A 135 -8.82 15.93 6.30
CA GLU A 135 -9.01 16.75 5.10
C GLU A 135 -8.11 16.26 3.96
N TYR A 136 -6.83 16.00 4.26
CA TYR A 136 -5.91 15.40 3.30
C TYR A 136 -6.45 14.07 2.77
N MET A 137 -6.92 13.20 3.67
CA MET A 137 -7.49 11.90 3.31
C MET A 137 -8.65 12.05 2.32
N VAL A 138 -9.63 12.90 2.64
CA VAL A 138 -10.81 13.12 1.77
C VAL A 138 -10.38 13.68 0.41
N LYS A 139 -9.47 14.65 0.39
CA LYS A 139 -8.96 15.27 -0.83
C LYS A 139 -8.22 14.27 -1.73
N GLU A 140 -7.36 13.44 -1.15
CA GLU A 140 -6.49 12.53 -1.88
C GLU A 140 -7.20 11.22 -2.28
N PHE A 141 -8.07 10.68 -1.42
CA PHE A 141 -8.67 9.34 -1.56
C PHE A 141 -10.18 9.33 -1.88
N SER A 142 -10.85 10.48 -1.99
CA SER A 142 -12.28 10.51 -2.38
C SER A 142 -12.56 9.70 -3.65
N PRO A 143 -13.76 9.11 -3.81
CA PRO A 143 -14.11 8.33 -5.00
C PRO A 143 -13.91 9.11 -6.31
N SER A 144 -14.18 10.42 -6.28
CA SER A 144 -13.98 11.32 -7.42
C SER A 144 -12.48 11.57 -7.69
N ALA A 145 -11.64 11.81 -6.68
CA ALA A 145 -10.19 11.96 -6.86
C ALA A 145 -9.53 10.66 -7.32
N THR A 146 -9.91 9.53 -6.71
CA THR A 146 -9.41 8.19 -7.04
C THR A 146 -9.78 7.78 -8.46
N SER A 147 -11.01 8.03 -8.91
CA SER A 147 -11.43 7.76 -10.30
C SER A 147 -10.68 8.63 -11.30
N LYS A 148 -10.49 9.93 -11.02
CA LYS A 148 -9.68 10.85 -11.84
C LYS A 148 -8.24 10.38 -11.96
N LYS A 149 -7.60 9.95 -10.87
CA LYS A 149 -6.24 9.37 -10.88
C LYS A 149 -6.17 8.09 -11.70
N LYS A 150 -7.11 7.16 -11.51
CA LYS A 150 -7.20 5.92 -12.30
C LYS A 150 -7.39 6.23 -13.80
N ALA A 151 -8.17 7.25 -14.14
CA ALA A 151 -8.36 7.70 -15.53
C ALA A 151 -7.08 8.35 -16.11
N ALA A 152 -6.38 9.18 -15.34
CA ALA A 152 -5.10 9.78 -15.75
C ALA A 152 -4.02 8.71 -15.98
N VAL A 153 -3.93 7.69 -15.11
CA VAL A 153 -3.02 6.55 -15.28
C VAL A 153 -3.37 5.72 -16.52
N LYS A 154 -4.67 5.52 -16.82
CA LYS A 154 -5.11 4.86 -18.06
C LYS A 154 -4.73 5.66 -19.31
N LYS A 155 -4.85 7.00 -19.27
CA LYS A 155 -4.45 7.89 -20.37
C LYS A 155 -2.93 7.94 -20.57
N LYS A 156 -2.12 7.87 -19.50
CA LYS A 156 -0.65 7.84 -19.53
C LYS A 156 -0.03 6.49 -19.93
N LYS A 157 -0.82 5.44 -20.22
CA LYS A 157 -0.33 4.16 -20.76
C LYS A 157 -0.52 4.04 -22.29
N PRO A 158 0.23 4.77 -23.15
CA PRO A 158 0.40 4.36 -24.54
C PRO A 158 1.61 3.42 -24.68
N VAL A 159 1.48 2.39 -25.53
CA VAL A 159 2.56 1.51 -26.08
C VAL A 159 3.12 0.36 -25.22
N LYS A 160 2.32 -0.68 -24.89
CA LYS A 160 2.84 -2.08 -24.80
C LYS A 160 1.90 -3.16 -25.34
N LYS A 161 0.60 -2.88 -25.54
CA LYS A 161 -0.34 -3.86 -26.13
C LYS A 161 -0.36 -3.88 -27.67
N LYS A 162 0.13 -2.85 -28.38
CA LYS A 162 0.16 -2.85 -29.86
C LYS A 162 1.35 -3.64 -30.44
N ASP A 163 2.50 -3.71 -29.77
CA ASP A 163 3.70 -4.38 -30.32
C ASP A 163 3.62 -5.92 -30.35
N LYS A 164 2.89 -6.54 -29.41
CA LYS A 164 2.70 -8.00 -29.44
C LYS A 164 1.83 -8.45 -30.62
N LYS A 165 0.87 -7.62 -31.09
CA LYS A 165 0.05 -7.95 -32.28
C LYS A 165 0.85 -7.79 -33.59
N VAL A 166 1.74 -6.80 -33.67
CA VAL A 166 2.58 -6.59 -34.87
C VAL A 166 3.69 -7.65 -34.98
N LYS A 167 4.33 -8.05 -33.86
CA LYS A 167 5.34 -9.14 -33.88
C LYS A 167 4.75 -10.50 -34.27
N LYS A 168 3.52 -10.82 -33.87
CA LYS A 168 2.85 -12.08 -34.26
C LYS A 168 2.42 -12.10 -35.74
N LYS A 169 2.10 -10.93 -36.34
CA LYS A 169 1.83 -10.80 -37.78
C LYS A 169 3.10 -10.82 -38.66
N LYS A 170 4.22 -10.22 -38.22
CA LYS A 170 5.50 -10.29 -38.97
C LYS A 170 6.10 -11.70 -38.99
N LYS A 171 6.02 -12.46 -37.90
CA LYS A 171 6.52 -13.86 -37.85
C LYS A 171 5.72 -14.84 -38.72
N LYS A 172 4.46 -14.53 -39.06
CA LYS A 172 3.65 -15.32 -40.00
C LYS A 172 3.92 -14.98 -41.48
N LYS A 173 4.42 -13.78 -41.80
CA LYS A 173 4.71 -13.36 -43.18
C LYS A 173 6.11 -13.73 -43.67
N SER A 174 7.03 -14.16 -42.80
CA SER A 174 8.42 -14.44 -43.15
C SER A 174 8.78 -15.93 -43.24
N LYS A 175 7.82 -16.85 -43.48
CA LYS A 175 8.15 -18.20 -43.95
C LYS A 175 8.11 -18.18 -45.49
N PRO A 176 9.25 -18.20 -46.20
CA PRO A 176 9.24 -18.35 -47.64
C PRO A 176 8.74 -19.75 -48.01
N SER A 177 7.78 -19.77 -48.93
CA SER A 177 7.32 -20.93 -49.67
C SER A 177 8.46 -21.57 -50.46
N LYS A 178 9.09 -22.63 -49.94
CA LYS A 178 9.79 -23.62 -50.76
C LYS A 178 8.90 -24.85 -50.91
N LYS A 179 8.00 -24.82 -51.90
CA LYS A 179 7.46 -26.02 -52.53
C LYS A 179 7.04 -25.67 -53.97
N LYS A 180 7.52 -26.49 -54.92
CA LYS A 180 7.24 -26.56 -56.37
C LYS A 180 8.25 -25.91 -57.32
N LYS A 181 9.27 -26.69 -57.69
CA LYS A 181 9.57 -27.04 -59.10
C LYS A 181 10.21 -28.44 -59.13
N LYS A 182 9.40 -29.44 -59.45
CA LYS A 182 9.80 -30.76 -59.94
C LYS A 182 8.67 -31.24 -60.84
N LYS A 183 8.82 -30.98 -62.12
CA LYS A 183 8.38 -31.79 -63.25
C LYS A 183 9.40 -31.51 -64.35
#